data_AF-A0A428HWT2-F1
#
_entry.id   AF-A0A428HWT2-F1
#
_cell.length_a   1.000
_cell.length_b   1.000
_cell.length_c   1.000
_cell.angle_alpha   90.00
_cell.angle_beta   90.00
_cell.angle_gamma   90.00
#
_symmetry.space_group_name_H-M   'P 1'
#
loop_
_entity.id
_entity.type
_entity.pdbx_description
1 polymer ?
#
loop_
_entity_poly.entity_id
_entity_poly.type
_entity_poly.pdbx_seq_one_letter_code
_entity_poly.pdbx_strand_id
1 'polypeptide(L)'
;MITEKKKRRLRPYLLLGIGLFYLFHWFFKLWLLAPDTDSVTDVFGFGKLNWMNDHLNDKSWFDFQFTPASLLIGMGGFLIAFLLYLRVSDTGTYRYGEEHGSARFATREELMRFRDEESEKNMIFTQNSQMGLFNNRLSFENQINKNILVYGGTGDSKTRSAVKPNILQANSSFVTTDTKGILIHETGKSLIEKGYKMKIFDLITFLNSDGFNVFRYIHNEMDIDRVAEAITESLNRNGHESDPFWPAANKLLMRSLIGYLYFDGQLDHYLPNLGQVTDMIRELRRNHPEAESPVELMFEDLEKRSPGNYACRQWSLFNKNFDGQTRASVYAIFATTFSVFDHEQLRKIIEKDTLEIEKWNIEKTAVFIHIPEVDPAYQFLSALLFSTIFDVLIKTADAVILGEYPTKTKEDLLHLQVWADEFGQIGKIPNLPPIISVIRSREISIKMMVQSQSQIEVLYGKENTKTIINNCGAILYLGSNDLDTLKYLSERSGKQTLNDQNYSESRGRNASSSKQNSKIGRELLTPHEVATIGTTEALLFLSKQNVFRDQKFNLDTHPRAYLLSNDPNDDNWYRYKRYLSDIDEWKDQVGEENVIHIGIKEVEEVPLKVS
;
A
#
# COMPACT_ATOMS: atom_id res chain seq x y z
N MET A 1 -17.91 -30.00 -3.08
CA MET A 1 -18.90 -30.90 -3.73
C MET A 1 -18.68 -32.31 -3.22
N ILE A 2 -19.52 -32.77 -2.29
CA ILE A 2 -19.79 -34.21 -2.05
C ILE A 2 -21.29 -34.28 -1.75
N THR A 3 -22.10 -34.55 -2.77
CA THR A 3 -23.53 -34.85 -2.63
C THR A 3 -23.73 -36.35 -2.54
N GLU A 4 -23.20 -36.98 -1.48
CA GLU A 4 -23.65 -38.32 -1.13
C GLU A 4 -24.91 -38.20 -0.28
N LYS A 5 -26.07 -38.52 -0.88
CA LYS A 5 -27.31 -38.75 -0.15
C LYS A 5 -27.05 -39.87 0.85
N LYS A 6 -26.89 -39.54 2.14
CA LYS A 6 -26.72 -40.53 3.21
C LYS A 6 -27.98 -41.39 3.27
N LYS A 7 -27.94 -42.58 2.66
CA LYS A 7 -29.04 -43.56 2.75
C LYS A 7 -29.27 -43.85 4.24
N ARG A 8 -30.49 -43.61 4.73
CA ARG A 8 -30.87 -43.95 6.10
C ARG A 8 -30.65 -45.44 6.29
N ARG A 9 -30.08 -45.84 7.42
CA ARG A 9 -29.92 -47.26 7.75
C ARG A 9 -31.32 -47.86 7.88
N LEU A 10 -31.64 -48.87 7.07
CA LEU A 10 -32.96 -49.51 7.04
C LEU A 10 -33.32 -50.18 8.38
N ARG A 11 -32.32 -50.76 9.06
CA ARG A 11 -32.48 -51.57 10.27
C ARG A 11 -33.30 -50.91 11.39
N PRO A 12 -33.01 -49.68 11.86
CA PRO A 12 -33.80 -49.04 12.92
C PRO A 12 -35.26 -48.80 12.54
N TYR A 13 -35.54 -48.44 11.28
CA TYR A 13 -36.93 -48.21 10.82
C TYR A 13 -37.69 -49.52 10.65
N LEU A 14 -36.99 -50.59 10.28
CA LEU A 14 -37.57 -51.93 10.20
C LEU A 14 -37.90 -52.47 11.59
N LEU A 15 -37.02 -52.27 12.58
CA LEU A 15 -37.29 -52.60 13.98
C LEU A 15 -38.44 -51.77 14.57
N LEU A 16 -38.46 -50.45 14.28
CA LEU A 16 -39.56 -49.57 14.66
C LEU A 16 -40.88 -50.00 14.01
N GLY A 17 -40.86 -50.39 12.74
CA GLY A 17 -42.02 -50.89 12.01
C GLY A 17 -42.56 -52.17 12.63
N ILE A 18 -41.69 -53.13 12.97
CA ILE A 18 -42.10 -54.36 13.66
C ILE A 18 -42.70 -54.04 15.04
N GLY A 19 -42.09 -53.12 15.79
CA GLY A 19 -42.60 -52.68 17.09
C GLY A 19 -43.96 -52.00 17.00
N LEU A 20 -44.15 -51.05 16.07
CA LEU A 20 -45.42 -50.38 15.83
C LEU A 20 -46.49 -51.32 15.30
N PHE A 21 -46.12 -52.26 14.43
CA PHE A 21 -47.02 -53.31 13.95
C PHE A 21 -47.61 -54.09 15.11
N TYR A 22 -46.75 -54.54 16.02
CA TYR A 22 -47.16 -55.33 17.17
C TYR A 22 -47.99 -54.52 18.17
N LEU A 23 -47.56 -53.30 18.47
CA LEU A 23 -48.30 -52.38 19.35
C LEU A 23 -49.72 -52.13 18.82
N PHE A 24 -49.84 -51.81 17.53
CA PHE A 24 -51.14 -51.50 16.91
C PHE A 24 -52.04 -52.74 16.86
N HIS A 25 -51.47 -53.92 16.57
CA HIS A 25 -52.17 -55.19 16.70
C HIS A 25 -52.70 -55.41 18.13
N TRP A 26 -51.85 -55.24 19.14
CA TRP A 26 -52.18 -55.46 20.54
C TRP A 26 -53.25 -54.48 21.05
N PHE A 27 -53.11 -53.19 20.74
CA PHE A 27 -54.11 -52.18 21.07
C PHE A 27 -55.46 -52.46 20.41
N PHE A 28 -55.47 -52.87 19.15
CA PHE A 28 -56.72 -53.21 18.47
C PHE A 28 -57.39 -54.46 19.08
N LYS A 29 -56.60 -55.41 19.56
CA LYS A 29 -57.13 -56.59 20.25
C LYS A 29 -57.75 -56.25 21.61
N LEU A 30 -57.12 -55.35 22.37
CA LEU A 30 -57.71 -54.78 23.58
C LEU A 30 -59.00 -54.02 23.28
N TRP A 31 -59.05 -53.28 22.17
CA TRP A 31 -60.25 -52.58 21.73
C TRP A 31 -61.42 -53.52 21.39
N LEU A 32 -61.14 -54.70 20.83
CA LEU A 32 -62.16 -55.73 20.57
C LEU A 32 -62.73 -56.36 21.84
N LEU A 33 -61.97 -56.35 22.94
CA LEU A 33 -62.40 -56.90 24.24
C LEU A 33 -63.19 -55.89 25.07
N ALA A 34 -63.06 -54.59 24.77
CA ALA A 34 -63.78 -53.54 25.46
C ALA A 34 -65.29 -53.70 25.20
N PRO A 35 -66.13 -53.72 26.26
CA PRO A 35 -67.58 -53.87 26.10
C PRO A 35 -68.14 -52.73 25.25
N ASP A 36 -69.18 -53.03 24.47
CA ASP A 36 -69.87 -52.00 23.69
C ASP A 36 -70.53 -51.00 24.64
N THR A 37 -70.24 -49.72 24.44
CA THR A 37 -70.79 -48.63 25.22
C THR A 37 -72.10 -48.14 24.61
N ASP A 38 -73.06 -47.80 25.46
CA ASP A 38 -74.42 -47.45 25.05
C ASP A 38 -74.40 -46.10 24.28
N SER A 39 -74.90 -46.11 23.04
CA SER A 39 -74.71 -45.02 22.06
C SER A 39 -75.32 -43.67 22.47
N VAL A 40 -76.17 -43.67 23.49
CA VAL A 40 -76.79 -42.47 24.07
C VAL A 40 -75.86 -41.73 25.04
N THR A 41 -74.93 -42.44 25.69
CA THR A 41 -74.04 -41.87 26.73
C THR A 41 -72.60 -41.64 26.25
N ASP A 42 -72.19 -42.28 25.16
CA ASP A 42 -70.82 -42.23 24.63
C ASP A 42 -70.81 -41.87 23.13
N VAL A 43 -71.23 -40.65 22.82
CA VAL A 43 -71.42 -40.15 21.43
C VAL A 43 -70.11 -40.13 20.62
N PHE A 44 -68.95 -40.10 21.28
CA PHE A 44 -67.63 -40.03 20.64
C PHE A 44 -66.80 -41.32 20.77
N GLY A 45 -67.34 -42.38 21.39
CA GLY A 45 -66.66 -43.67 21.53
C GLY A 45 -65.45 -43.67 22.48
N PHE A 46 -65.40 -42.73 23.44
CA PHE A 46 -64.31 -42.63 24.41
C PHE A 46 -64.43 -43.62 25.57
N GLY A 47 -65.61 -44.22 25.79
CA GLY A 47 -65.83 -45.20 26.84
C GLY A 47 -65.02 -46.48 26.62
N LYS A 48 -64.87 -46.94 25.37
CA LYS A 48 -63.95 -48.05 25.06
C LYS A 48 -62.48 -47.69 25.34
N LEU A 49 -62.08 -46.45 25.06
CA LEU A 49 -60.71 -45.99 25.30
C LEU A 49 -60.39 -45.89 26.80
N ASN A 50 -61.33 -45.39 27.61
CA ASN A 50 -61.19 -45.36 29.07
C ASN A 50 -61.11 -46.77 29.65
N TRP A 51 -61.99 -47.69 29.20
CA TRP A 51 -61.94 -49.08 29.62
C TRP A 51 -60.60 -49.74 29.28
N MET A 52 -60.10 -49.53 28.05
CA MET A 52 -58.80 -50.05 27.64
C MET A 52 -57.68 -49.53 28.52
N ASN A 53 -57.68 -48.24 28.88
CA ASN A 53 -56.67 -47.61 29.73
C ASN A 53 -56.67 -48.22 31.15
N ASP A 54 -57.84 -48.49 31.71
CA ASP A 54 -57.98 -49.07 33.04
C ASP A 54 -57.56 -50.56 33.09
N HIS A 55 -57.62 -51.26 31.95
CA HIS A 55 -57.36 -52.70 31.83
C HIS A 55 -56.06 -53.02 31.07
N LEU A 56 -55.16 -52.05 30.89
CA LEU A 56 -53.89 -52.20 30.16
C LEU A 56 -52.99 -53.33 30.70
N ASN A 57 -53.06 -53.62 32.00
CA ASN A 57 -52.25 -54.63 32.67
C ASN A 57 -52.94 -55.98 32.84
N ASP A 58 -54.22 -56.07 32.48
CA ASP A 58 -55.01 -57.30 32.68
C ASP A 58 -54.71 -58.37 31.63
N LYS A 59 -53.92 -58.03 30.60
CA LYS A 59 -53.45 -58.95 29.57
C LYS A 59 -51.94 -58.94 29.45
N SER A 60 -51.40 -60.10 29.09
CA SER A 60 -50.00 -60.23 28.72
C SER A 60 -49.72 -59.31 27.53
N TRP A 61 -48.60 -58.59 27.64
CA TRP A 61 -48.04 -57.78 26.56
C TRP A 61 -47.49 -58.65 25.41
N PHE A 62 -47.47 -59.98 25.57
CA PHE A 62 -47.03 -60.95 24.57
C PHE A 62 -48.18 -61.89 24.19
N ASP A 63 -49.07 -61.41 23.34
CA ASP A 63 -50.12 -62.16 22.67
C ASP A 63 -49.80 -62.31 21.18
N PHE A 64 -49.67 -63.56 20.70
CA PHE A 64 -49.30 -63.90 19.32
C PHE A 64 -50.47 -64.50 18.53
N GLN A 65 -51.71 -64.35 19.01
CA GLN A 65 -52.90 -64.78 18.27
C GLN A 65 -53.46 -63.64 17.43
N PHE A 66 -53.25 -63.73 16.11
CA PHE A 66 -53.62 -62.70 15.14
C PHE A 66 -55.00 -62.95 14.53
N THR A 67 -55.87 -61.94 14.55
CA THR A 67 -57.12 -61.91 13.77
C THR A 67 -56.92 -61.10 12.48
N PRO A 68 -57.70 -61.36 11.40
CA PRO A 68 -57.56 -60.62 10.14
C PRO A 68 -57.64 -59.09 10.29
N ALA A 69 -58.57 -58.61 11.13
CA ALA A 69 -58.73 -57.18 11.40
C ALA A 69 -57.52 -56.59 12.16
N SER A 70 -56.99 -57.32 13.15
CA SER A 70 -55.82 -56.86 13.90
C SER A 70 -54.53 -56.83 13.07
N LEU A 71 -54.40 -57.72 12.07
CA LEU A 71 -53.29 -57.71 11.13
C LEU A 71 -53.30 -56.47 10.24
N LEU A 72 -54.47 -56.06 9.73
CA LEU A 72 -54.60 -54.86 8.91
C LEU A 72 -54.22 -53.59 9.68
N ILE A 73 -54.68 -53.48 10.94
CA ILE A 73 -54.33 -52.35 11.81
C ILE A 73 -52.83 -52.36 12.16
N GLY A 74 -52.26 -53.54 12.43
CA GLY A 74 -50.82 -53.70 12.59
C GLY A 74 -50.03 -53.27 11.34
N MET A 75 -50.48 -53.66 10.13
CA MET A 75 -49.85 -53.23 8.88
C MET A 75 -49.88 -51.71 8.72
N GLY A 76 -50.92 -51.03 9.19
CA GLY A 76 -50.97 -49.58 9.27
C GLY A 76 -49.84 -48.99 10.13
N GLY A 77 -49.55 -49.59 11.29
CA GLY A 77 -48.42 -49.21 12.14
C GLY A 77 -47.06 -49.38 11.44
N PHE A 78 -46.88 -50.49 10.70
CA PHE A 78 -45.67 -50.71 9.88
C PHE A 78 -45.54 -49.68 8.75
N LEU A 79 -46.65 -49.35 8.08
CA LEU A 79 -46.69 -48.37 7.00
C LEU A 79 -46.22 -46.98 7.48
N ILE A 80 -46.58 -46.58 8.70
CA ILE A 80 -46.12 -45.31 9.30
C ILE A 80 -44.59 -45.28 9.42
N ALA A 81 -43.98 -46.33 9.95
CA ALA A 81 -42.52 -46.44 10.06
C ALA A 81 -41.84 -46.41 8.67
N PHE A 82 -42.46 -47.06 7.68
CA PHE A 82 -41.99 -47.07 6.29
C PHE A 82 -42.08 -45.68 5.64
N LEU A 83 -43.16 -44.93 5.85
CA LEU A 83 -43.30 -43.55 5.38
C LEU A 83 -42.27 -42.62 6.05
N LEU A 84 -41.96 -42.82 7.33
CA LEU A 84 -40.90 -42.09 8.03
C LEU A 84 -39.50 -42.41 7.47
N TYR A 85 -39.26 -43.65 7.03
CA TYR A 85 -38.03 -44.02 6.33
C TYR A 85 -37.89 -43.32 4.97
N LEU A 86 -38.99 -43.24 4.21
CA LEU A 86 -39.04 -42.59 2.89
C LEU A 86 -38.96 -41.05 2.95
N ARG A 87 -39.23 -40.44 4.11
CA ARG A 87 -39.14 -38.99 4.29
C ARG A 87 -37.69 -38.52 4.09
N VAL A 88 -37.43 -37.90 2.94
CA VAL A 88 -36.16 -37.27 2.59
C VAL A 88 -35.93 -36.09 3.56
N SER A 89 -34.84 -36.12 4.32
CA SER A 89 -34.37 -34.95 5.07
C SER A 89 -33.39 -34.17 4.21
N ASP A 90 -33.63 -32.87 4.10
CA ASP A 90 -32.72 -31.94 3.44
C ASP A 90 -31.35 -31.95 4.14
N THR A 91 -30.28 -31.98 3.35
CA THR A 91 -28.90 -31.98 3.83
C THR A 91 -28.13 -30.75 3.32
N GLY A 92 -28.86 -29.72 2.91
CA GLY A 92 -28.28 -28.43 2.55
C GLY A 92 -27.49 -27.81 3.70
N THR A 93 -26.33 -27.25 3.38
CA THR A 93 -25.63 -26.32 4.27
C THR A 93 -26.26 -24.94 4.11
N TYR A 94 -27.13 -24.56 5.04
CA TYR A 94 -27.75 -23.22 5.06
C TYR A 94 -26.87 -22.26 5.87
N ARG A 95 -26.51 -21.13 5.27
CA ARG A 95 -25.84 -20.03 5.97
C ARG A 95 -26.81 -18.87 6.06
N TYR A 96 -27.64 -18.90 7.10
CA TYR A 96 -28.68 -17.89 7.32
C TYR A 96 -28.06 -16.50 7.47
N GLY A 97 -28.30 -15.63 6.49
CA GLY A 97 -27.80 -14.25 6.46
C GLY A 97 -26.55 -14.03 5.62
N GLU A 98 -25.94 -15.08 5.06
CA GLU A 98 -24.72 -15.01 4.24
C GLU A 98 -24.88 -15.66 2.85
N GLU A 99 -26.11 -15.93 2.41
CA GLU A 99 -26.37 -16.80 1.27
C GLU A 99 -25.77 -16.32 -0.06
N HIS A 100 -25.69 -15.00 -0.26
CA HIS A 100 -25.07 -14.39 -1.43
C HIS A 100 -23.77 -13.63 -1.10
N GLY A 101 -23.48 -13.45 0.19
CA GLY A 101 -22.34 -12.72 0.72
C GLY A 101 -22.64 -12.10 2.07
N SER A 102 -21.59 -11.91 2.87
CA SER A 102 -21.63 -11.39 4.25
C SER A 102 -20.94 -10.04 4.40
N ALA A 103 -20.66 -9.35 3.27
CA ALA A 103 -20.05 -8.03 3.31
C ALA A 103 -20.97 -7.02 4.01
N ARG A 104 -20.37 -6.16 4.82
CA ARG A 104 -21.03 -5.03 5.49
C ARG A 104 -20.01 -3.94 5.73
N PHE A 105 -20.44 -2.76 6.18
CA PHE A 105 -19.49 -1.78 6.68
C PHE A 105 -18.85 -2.26 7.99
N ALA A 106 -17.57 -1.94 8.17
CA ALA A 106 -16.91 -2.05 9.46
C ALA A 106 -17.52 -1.05 10.44
N THR A 107 -17.48 -1.37 11.74
CA THR A 107 -17.89 -0.42 12.77
C THR A 107 -16.69 0.35 13.31
N ARG A 108 -16.95 1.47 14.00
CA ARG A 108 -15.89 2.25 14.64
C ARG A 108 -15.14 1.41 15.68
N GLU A 109 -15.84 0.59 16.45
CA GLU A 109 -15.26 -0.28 17.48
C GLU A 109 -14.29 -1.31 16.87
N GLU A 110 -14.64 -1.88 15.72
CA GLU A 110 -13.79 -2.81 14.98
C GLU A 110 -12.48 -2.17 14.50
N LEU A 111 -12.47 -0.85 14.29
CA LEU A 111 -11.29 -0.10 13.90
C LEU A 111 -10.50 0.44 15.09
N MET A 112 -11.15 0.70 16.23
CA MET A 112 -10.47 1.19 17.43
C MET A 112 -9.38 0.24 17.93
N ARG A 113 -9.50 -1.08 17.68
CA ARG A 113 -8.47 -2.07 18.04
C ARG A 113 -7.11 -1.86 17.35
N PHE A 114 -7.09 -1.16 16.20
CA PHE A 114 -5.84 -0.88 15.49
C PHE A 114 -5.07 0.29 16.07
N ARG A 115 -5.67 1.05 16.99
CA ARG A 115 -5.06 2.22 17.62
C ARG A 115 -4.06 1.82 18.70
N ASP A 116 -2.98 2.57 18.77
CA ASP A 116 -2.12 2.65 19.94
C ASP A 116 -2.86 3.36 21.08
N GLU A 117 -2.54 2.98 22.31
CA GLU A 117 -3.01 3.65 23.52
C GLU A 117 -2.57 5.12 23.56
N GLU A 118 -1.37 5.40 23.07
CA GLU A 118 -0.85 6.77 22.95
C GLU A 118 -1.31 7.38 21.62
N SER A 119 -2.21 8.36 21.69
CA SER A 119 -2.78 8.98 20.49
C SER A 119 -1.74 9.60 19.56
N GLU A 120 -0.61 10.10 20.07
CA GLU A 120 0.47 10.69 19.26
C GLU A 120 1.25 9.65 18.45
N LYS A 121 1.19 8.37 18.82
CA LYS A 121 1.85 7.26 18.11
C LYS A 121 0.98 6.65 17.03
N ASN A 122 -0.19 7.22 16.78
CA ASN A 122 -1.10 6.79 15.74
C ASN A 122 -0.84 7.52 14.42
N MET A 123 -1.07 6.83 13.31
CA MET A 123 -1.32 7.42 12.02
C MET A 123 -2.83 7.60 11.82
N ILE A 124 -3.21 8.70 11.18
CA ILE A 124 -4.60 9.11 10.98
C ILE A 124 -5.04 8.77 9.56
N PHE A 125 -6.20 8.12 9.43
CA PHE A 125 -6.84 7.84 8.14
C PHE A 125 -8.06 8.73 7.89
N THR A 126 -8.97 8.76 8.86
CA THR A 126 -10.26 9.48 8.81
C THR A 126 -10.56 10.06 10.19
N GLN A 127 -11.66 10.79 10.36
CA GLN A 127 -12.03 11.42 11.63
C GLN A 127 -12.08 10.41 12.80
N ASN A 128 -12.59 9.21 12.53
CA ASN A 128 -12.79 8.15 13.53
C ASN A 128 -11.93 6.90 13.28
N SER A 129 -11.00 6.93 12.33
CA SER A 129 -10.07 5.81 12.09
C SER A 129 -8.61 6.23 12.20
N GLN A 130 -7.88 5.48 13.02
CA GLN A 130 -6.47 5.67 13.31
C GLN A 130 -5.84 4.30 13.50
N MET A 131 -4.52 4.21 13.35
CA MET A 131 -3.77 2.99 13.58
C MET A 131 -2.42 3.28 14.23
N GLY A 132 -1.99 2.46 15.18
CA GLY A 132 -0.65 2.58 15.76
C GLY A 132 0.43 2.42 14.68
N LEU A 133 1.39 3.33 14.68
CA LEU A 133 2.49 3.31 13.71
C LEU A 133 3.44 2.13 13.98
N PHE A 134 3.75 1.88 15.25
CA PHE A 134 4.72 0.89 15.69
C PHE A 134 4.07 -0.46 15.99
N ASN A 135 4.45 -1.50 15.24
CA ASN A 135 3.81 -2.81 15.36
C ASN A 135 4.04 -3.49 16.72
N ASN A 136 5.19 -3.26 17.36
CA ASN A 136 5.51 -3.80 18.69
C ASN A 136 4.57 -3.30 19.81
N ARG A 137 3.82 -2.23 19.57
CA ARG A 137 2.82 -1.67 20.49
C ARG A 137 1.40 -2.15 20.20
N LEU A 138 1.20 -2.92 19.13
CA LEU A 138 -0.08 -3.46 18.73
C LEU A 138 -0.13 -4.96 18.99
N SER A 139 -1.32 -5.47 19.30
CA SER A 139 -1.56 -6.92 19.34
C SER A 139 -1.27 -7.55 17.98
N PHE A 140 -0.77 -8.78 17.98
CA PHE A 140 -0.33 -9.49 16.78
C PHE A 140 -1.38 -9.50 15.65
N GLU A 141 -2.66 -9.67 16.00
CA GLU A 141 -3.78 -9.70 15.06
C GLU A 141 -4.02 -8.35 14.35
N ASN A 142 -3.59 -7.25 14.96
CA ASN A 142 -3.79 -5.88 14.48
C ASN A 142 -2.56 -5.30 13.77
N GLN A 143 -1.45 -6.06 13.69
CA GLN A 143 -0.24 -5.65 13.00
C GLN A 143 -0.38 -5.77 11.49
N ILE A 144 -0.91 -4.73 10.85
CA ILE A 144 -1.00 -4.62 9.38
C ILE A 144 0.12 -3.73 8.80
N ASN A 145 0.37 -3.89 7.49
CA ASN A 145 1.34 -3.09 6.75
C ASN A 145 0.95 -1.60 6.80
N LYS A 146 1.93 -0.71 6.92
CA LYS A 146 1.77 0.75 7.01
C LYS A 146 1.88 1.45 5.64
N ASN A 147 2.14 0.68 4.58
CA ASN A 147 2.01 1.17 3.20
C ASN A 147 0.55 1.47 2.88
N ILE A 148 0.27 2.63 2.32
CA ILE A 148 -1.09 3.09 2.01
C ILE A 148 -1.15 3.53 0.56
N LEU A 149 -2.25 3.17 -0.11
CA LEU A 149 -2.63 3.76 -1.36
C LEU A 149 -3.77 4.75 -1.13
N VAL A 150 -3.60 5.99 -1.53
CA VAL A 150 -4.61 7.03 -1.40
C VAL A 150 -5.11 7.41 -2.79
N TYR A 151 -6.40 7.19 -3.04
CA TYR A 151 -7.08 7.63 -4.25
C TYR A 151 -7.79 8.96 -3.99
N GLY A 152 -7.44 9.99 -4.76
CA GLY A 152 -8.04 11.33 -4.66
C GLY A 152 -7.73 12.17 -5.89
N GLY A 153 -8.76 12.69 -6.54
CA GLY A 153 -8.63 13.70 -7.58
C GLY A 153 -8.14 15.04 -7.05
N THR A 154 -7.89 15.98 -7.97
CA THR A 154 -7.54 17.36 -7.62
C THR A 154 -8.67 18.00 -6.82
N GLY A 155 -8.37 18.54 -5.64
CA GLY A 155 -9.36 19.16 -4.76
C GLY A 155 -9.99 18.22 -3.72
N ASP A 156 -9.72 16.91 -3.75
CA ASP A 156 -10.29 15.95 -2.80
C ASP A 156 -9.69 16.00 -1.38
N SER A 157 -8.91 17.04 -1.10
CA SER A 157 -8.28 17.32 0.18
C SER A 157 -7.19 16.31 0.60
N LYS A 158 -6.56 15.57 -0.33
CA LYS A 158 -5.43 14.65 -0.08
C LYS A 158 -4.43 15.22 0.94
N THR A 159 -3.86 16.38 0.64
CA THR A 159 -2.87 17.06 1.49
C THR A 159 -3.48 17.52 2.82
N ARG A 160 -4.68 18.12 2.81
CA ARG A 160 -5.33 18.69 4.01
C ARG A 160 -5.82 17.63 4.99
N SER A 161 -6.41 16.53 4.51
CA SER A 161 -7.07 15.52 5.35
C SER A 161 -6.23 14.27 5.61
N ALA A 162 -5.14 14.03 4.86
CA ALA A 162 -4.26 12.89 5.10
C ALA A 162 -2.82 13.30 5.41
N VAL A 163 -2.18 14.16 4.61
CA VAL A 163 -0.76 14.52 4.81
C VAL A 163 -0.55 15.38 6.06
N LYS A 164 -1.16 16.57 6.11
CA LYS A 164 -0.99 17.54 7.22
C LYS A 164 -1.31 16.94 8.60
N PRO A 165 -2.43 16.20 8.81
CA PRO A 165 -2.72 15.61 10.11
C PRO A 165 -1.64 14.64 10.58
N ASN A 166 -1.04 13.87 9.66
CA ASN A 166 0.01 12.91 9.99
C ASN A 166 1.37 13.58 10.22
N ILE A 167 1.72 14.65 9.49
CA ILE A 167 2.89 15.48 9.82
C ILE A 167 2.75 16.06 11.23
N LEU A 168 1.56 16.56 11.57
CA LEU A 168 1.24 17.04 12.90
C LEU A 168 1.20 15.93 13.97
N GLN A 169 1.37 14.64 13.66
CA GLN A 169 1.60 13.62 14.69
C GLN A 169 3.05 13.62 15.19
N ALA A 170 4.01 14.08 14.38
CA ALA A 170 5.44 14.19 14.73
C ALA A 170 6.03 12.96 15.45
N ASN A 171 5.62 11.77 15.01
CA ASN A 171 5.93 10.47 15.61
C ASN A 171 6.94 9.65 14.79
N SER A 172 7.43 10.18 13.68
CA SER A 172 8.32 9.52 12.73
C SER A 172 9.17 10.55 12.00
N SER A 173 10.19 10.11 11.25
CA SER A 173 10.73 10.96 10.20
C SER A 173 9.77 11.01 9.01
N PHE A 174 9.82 12.09 8.24
CA PHE A 174 8.91 12.33 7.11
C PHE A 174 9.71 12.64 5.85
N VAL A 175 9.31 12.03 4.73
CA VAL A 175 9.73 12.43 3.39
C VAL A 175 8.47 12.75 2.63
N THR A 176 8.28 14.01 2.24
CA THR A 176 7.04 14.45 1.60
C THR A 176 7.34 15.07 0.25
N THR A 177 6.64 14.63 -0.79
CA THR A 177 6.64 15.35 -2.06
C THR A 177 5.61 16.46 -2.02
N ASP A 178 5.97 17.62 -2.57
CA ASP A 178 5.11 18.78 -2.59
C ASP A 178 5.20 19.45 -3.96
N THR A 179 4.12 19.38 -4.73
CA THR A 179 4.11 19.96 -6.07
C THR A 179 3.96 21.48 -6.09
N LYS A 180 3.53 22.06 -4.96
CA LYS A 180 3.25 23.50 -4.84
C LYS A 180 4.32 24.24 -4.04
N GLY A 181 5.15 23.52 -3.28
CA GLY A 181 6.16 24.08 -2.37
C GLY A 181 5.56 24.81 -1.17
N ILE A 182 4.28 24.60 -0.85
CA ILE A 182 3.55 25.31 0.20
C ILE A 182 3.57 24.54 1.53
N LEU A 183 3.62 23.21 1.49
CA LEU A 183 3.42 22.35 2.65
C LEU A 183 4.46 22.60 3.76
N ILE A 184 5.70 22.87 3.37
CA ILE A 184 6.78 23.20 4.30
C ILE A 184 6.49 24.50 5.07
N HIS A 185 5.92 25.49 4.39
CA HIS A 185 5.60 26.77 5.01
C HIS A 185 4.45 26.63 6.01
N GLU A 186 3.46 25.80 5.68
CA GLU A 186 2.28 25.59 6.51
C GLU A 186 2.54 24.68 7.72
N THR A 187 3.51 23.75 7.63
CA THR A 187 3.75 22.74 8.68
C THR A 187 5.11 22.85 9.39
N GLY A 188 6.06 23.63 8.83
CA GLY A 188 7.44 23.69 9.29
C GLY A 188 7.57 24.17 10.75
N LYS A 189 6.72 25.10 11.19
CA LYS A 189 6.71 25.59 12.58
C LYS A 189 6.48 24.45 13.58
N SER A 190 5.46 23.61 13.35
CA SER A 190 5.18 22.44 14.20
C SER A 190 6.32 21.43 14.22
N LEU A 191 7.07 21.29 13.12
CA LEU A 191 8.18 20.33 13.03
C LEU A 191 9.41 20.84 13.79
N ILE A 192 9.75 22.12 13.63
CA ILE A 192 10.85 22.77 14.37
C ILE A 192 10.62 22.71 15.88
N GLU A 193 9.40 23.00 16.34
CA GLU A 193 9.08 22.91 17.78
C GLU A 193 9.21 21.48 18.33
N LYS A 194 9.10 20.46 17.48
CA LYS A 194 9.32 19.05 17.84
C LYS A 194 10.77 18.58 17.62
N GLY A 195 11.68 19.50 17.32
CA GLY A 195 13.12 19.24 17.19
C GLY A 195 13.52 18.55 15.91
N TYR A 196 12.74 18.68 14.83
CA TYR A 196 13.08 18.07 13.54
C TYR A 196 14.22 18.81 12.85
N LYS A 197 15.12 18.04 12.23
CA LYS A 197 16.01 18.54 11.19
C LYS A 197 15.22 18.69 9.90
N MET A 198 15.24 19.88 9.31
CA MET A 198 14.56 20.16 8.06
C MET A 198 15.53 19.92 6.91
N LYS A 199 15.11 19.22 5.85
CA LYS A 199 15.83 19.04 4.59
C LYS A 199 14.88 19.36 3.43
N ILE A 200 15.38 20.01 2.39
CA ILE A 200 14.55 20.61 1.33
C ILE A 200 15.24 20.35 0.01
N PHE A 201 14.63 19.58 -0.88
CA PHE A 201 15.18 19.35 -2.21
C PHE A 201 14.25 19.95 -3.25
N ASP A 202 14.65 21.08 -3.83
CA ASP A 202 13.80 21.86 -4.72
C ASP A 202 14.14 21.63 -6.20
N LEU A 203 13.30 20.85 -6.89
CA LEU A 203 13.38 20.64 -8.34
C LEU A 203 12.49 21.61 -9.14
N ILE A 204 11.87 22.60 -8.49
CA ILE A 204 11.07 23.63 -9.16
C ILE A 204 11.95 24.82 -9.52
N THR A 205 12.69 25.37 -8.55
CA THR A 205 13.55 26.55 -8.78
C THR A 205 15.04 26.27 -8.71
N PHE A 206 15.45 25.19 -8.02
CA PHE A 206 16.84 24.84 -7.75
C PHE A 206 17.62 25.84 -6.87
N LEU A 207 17.01 26.94 -6.40
CA LEU A 207 17.74 28.03 -5.75
C LEU A 207 17.83 27.91 -4.22
N ASN A 208 16.73 27.52 -3.56
CA ASN A 208 16.63 27.44 -2.11
C ASN A 208 16.56 25.98 -1.64
N SER A 209 17.58 25.21 -2.01
CA SER A 209 17.63 23.75 -1.89
C SER A 209 18.84 23.28 -1.08
N ASP A 210 18.70 22.14 -0.42
CA ASP A 210 19.79 21.25 -0.02
C ASP A 210 20.35 20.51 -1.26
N GLY A 211 21.60 20.05 -1.17
CA GLY A 211 22.31 19.35 -2.24
C GLY A 211 22.19 17.84 -2.17
N PHE A 212 22.06 17.18 -3.33
CA PHE A 212 22.02 15.73 -3.50
C PHE A 212 23.11 15.26 -4.46
N ASN A 213 24.23 14.79 -3.92
CA ASN A 213 25.27 14.16 -4.72
C ASN A 213 25.21 12.64 -4.59
N VAL A 214 24.76 11.96 -5.65
CA VAL A 214 24.61 10.49 -5.66
C VAL A 214 25.91 9.74 -5.38
N PHE A 215 27.08 10.28 -5.74
CA PHE A 215 28.37 9.64 -5.50
C PHE A 215 28.69 9.48 -4.01
N ARG A 216 28.07 10.31 -3.15
CA ARG A 216 28.16 10.14 -1.69
C ARG A 216 27.64 8.78 -1.22
N TYR A 217 26.74 8.18 -1.99
CA TYR A 217 26.02 6.94 -1.68
C TYR A 217 26.46 5.76 -2.54
N ILE A 218 27.53 5.90 -3.32
CA ILE A 218 28.15 4.80 -4.08
C ILE A 218 29.33 4.29 -3.26
N HIS A 219 29.26 3.03 -2.83
CA HIS A 219 30.32 2.41 -2.01
C HIS A 219 30.95 1.18 -2.66
N ASN A 220 30.35 0.67 -3.74
CA ASN A 220 30.82 -0.52 -4.45
C ASN A 220 30.31 -0.56 -5.91
N GLU A 221 30.76 -1.57 -6.66
CA GLU A 221 30.41 -1.80 -8.07
C GLU A 221 28.90 -2.01 -8.29
N MET A 222 28.18 -2.62 -7.34
CA MET A 222 26.73 -2.83 -7.45
C MET A 222 25.94 -1.52 -7.33
N ASP A 223 26.44 -0.58 -6.53
CA ASP A 223 25.82 0.75 -6.41
C ASP A 223 25.95 1.54 -7.72
N ILE A 224 27.07 1.37 -8.45
CA ILE A 224 27.25 1.95 -9.80
C ILE A 224 26.15 1.42 -10.74
N ASP A 225 25.91 0.12 -10.74
CA ASP A 225 24.88 -0.50 -11.56
C ASP A 225 23.49 0.04 -11.24
N ARG A 226 23.15 0.15 -9.94
CA ARG A 226 21.87 0.69 -9.47
C ARG A 226 21.67 2.13 -9.95
N VAL A 227 22.67 2.99 -9.79
CA VAL A 227 22.59 4.41 -10.19
C VAL A 227 22.46 4.52 -11.71
N ALA A 228 23.28 3.78 -12.46
CA ALA A 228 23.21 3.75 -13.91
C ALA A 228 21.84 3.27 -14.42
N GLU A 229 21.28 2.24 -13.80
CA GLU A 229 19.93 1.75 -14.12
C GLU A 229 18.85 2.77 -13.78
N ALA A 230 18.94 3.42 -12.63
CA ALA A 230 17.97 4.43 -12.21
C ALA A 230 17.90 5.61 -13.18
N ILE A 231 19.06 6.09 -13.61
CA ILE A 231 19.16 7.16 -14.60
C ILE A 231 18.63 6.65 -15.96
N THR A 232 19.12 5.51 -16.45
CA THR A 232 18.74 4.99 -17.78
C THR A 232 17.25 4.67 -17.90
N GLU A 233 16.66 4.01 -16.89
CA GLU A 233 15.23 3.67 -16.91
C GLU A 233 14.34 4.91 -16.85
N SER A 234 14.73 5.92 -16.07
CA SER A 234 13.95 7.14 -15.97
C SER A 234 14.03 8.01 -17.23
N LEU A 235 15.05 7.83 -18.07
CA LEU A 235 15.21 8.57 -19.32
C LEU A 235 14.47 7.90 -20.49
N ASN A 236 14.25 6.59 -20.43
CA ASN A 236 13.56 5.81 -21.48
C ASN A 236 12.01 5.90 -21.42
N ARG A 237 11.45 7.07 -21.06
CA ARG A 237 10.00 7.27 -20.79
C ARG A 237 9.08 7.03 -21.98
N ASN A 238 9.64 7.06 -23.19
CA ASN A 238 8.92 6.71 -24.41
C ASN A 238 8.90 5.18 -24.53
N GLY A 239 8.06 4.56 -23.70
CA GLY A 239 7.76 3.14 -23.78
C GLY A 239 7.25 2.79 -25.17
N HIS A 240 8.17 2.33 -26.02
CA HIS A 240 8.03 1.42 -27.15
C HIS A 240 9.38 1.33 -27.89
N GLU A 241 10.50 1.20 -27.18
CA GLU A 241 11.65 0.55 -27.83
C GLU A 241 11.35 -0.95 -27.86
N SER A 242 10.78 -1.40 -28.98
CA SER A 242 10.72 -2.82 -29.34
C SER A 242 12.12 -3.43 -29.45
N ASP A 243 13.16 -2.59 -29.49
CA ASP A 243 14.55 -2.99 -29.64
C ASP A 243 15.30 -2.91 -28.29
N PRO A 244 15.62 -4.05 -27.65
CA PRO A 244 16.39 -4.08 -26.40
C PRO A 244 17.85 -3.63 -26.59
N PHE A 245 18.28 -3.36 -27.82
CA PHE A 245 19.63 -2.92 -28.16
C PHE A 245 20.03 -1.59 -27.53
N TRP A 246 19.23 -0.54 -27.68
CA TRP A 246 19.58 0.81 -27.23
C TRP A 246 19.66 0.93 -25.70
N PRO A 247 18.73 0.37 -24.91
CA PRO A 247 18.86 0.37 -23.46
C PRO A 247 20.09 -0.39 -22.97
N ALA A 248 20.50 -1.47 -23.66
CA ALA A 248 21.69 -2.23 -23.32
C ALA A 248 22.98 -1.43 -23.56
N ALA A 249 23.09 -0.77 -24.72
CA ALA A 249 24.20 0.13 -25.03
C ALA A 249 24.31 1.27 -24.00
N ASN A 250 23.17 1.86 -23.64
CA ASN A 250 23.09 2.93 -22.67
C ASN A 250 23.52 2.49 -21.27
N LYS A 251 23.10 1.30 -20.82
CA LYS A 251 23.55 0.79 -19.53
C LYS A 251 25.08 0.59 -19.48
N LEU A 252 25.68 0.02 -20.53
CA LEU A 252 27.13 -0.23 -20.56
C LEU A 252 27.95 1.06 -20.52
N LEU A 253 27.62 2.03 -21.37
CA LEU A 253 28.32 3.31 -21.38
C LEU A 253 28.12 4.06 -20.06
N MET A 254 26.90 4.09 -19.52
CA MET A 254 26.60 4.75 -18.24
C MET A 254 27.43 4.17 -17.08
N ARG A 255 27.45 2.84 -16.96
CA ARG A 255 28.22 2.14 -15.93
C ARG A 255 29.71 2.43 -16.05
N SER A 256 30.22 2.50 -17.28
CA SER A 256 31.62 2.84 -17.50
C SER A 256 31.97 4.26 -17.06
N LEU A 257 31.15 5.27 -17.41
CA LEU A 257 31.44 6.67 -17.08
C LEU A 257 31.28 6.97 -15.58
N ILE A 258 30.20 6.49 -14.97
CA ILE A 258 30.01 6.62 -13.51
C ILE A 258 31.10 5.85 -12.77
N GLY A 259 31.41 4.64 -13.24
CA GLY A 259 32.47 3.82 -12.67
C GLY A 259 33.84 4.50 -12.78
N TYR A 260 34.15 5.14 -13.90
CA TYR A 260 35.40 5.88 -14.09
C TYR A 260 35.55 6.94 -13.01
N LEU A 261 34.54 7.81 -12.87
CA LEU A 261 34.55 8.88 -11.88
C LEU A 261 34.64 8.33 -10.45
N TYR A 262 33.95 7.22 -10.17
CA TYR A 262 34.03 6.57 -8.86
C TYR A 262 35.45 6.11 -8.51
N PHE A 263 36.12 5.37 -9.41
CA PHE A 263 37.48 4.89 -9.15
C PHE A 263 38.51 6.04 -9.17
N ASP A 264 38.37 6.98 -10.10
CA ASP A 264 39.25 8.16 -10.18
C ASP A 264 39.13 9.03 -8.92
N GLY A 265 37.91 9.30 -8.46
CA GLY A 265 37.66 10.00 -7.19
C GLY A 265 38.23 9.30 -5.96
N GLN A 266 38.25 7.96 -5.96
CA GLN A 266 38.90 7.19 -4.89
C GLN A 266 40.43 7.32 -4.92
N LEU A 267 41.03 7.30 -6.10
CA LEU A 267 42.48 7.40 -6.28
C LEU A 267 43.00 8.82 -5.99
N ASP A 268 42.26 9.85 -6.41
CA ASP A 268 42.64 11.26 -6.27
C ASP A 268 41.96 11.98 -5.10
N HIS A 269 41.22 11.24 -4.28
CA HIS A 269 40.59 11.71 -3.03
C HIS A 269 39.66 12.92 -3.20
N TYR A 270 38.84 12.92 -4.24
CA TYR A 270 37.77 13.90 -4.45
C TYR A 270 36.40 13.21 -4.57
N LEU A 271 35.32 13.97 -4.32
CA LEU A 271 33.96 13.48 -4.52
C LEU A 271 33.47 13.87 -5.92
N PRO A 272 33.22 12.92 -6.82
CA PRO A 272 32.70 13.24 -8.14
C PRO A 272 31.23 13.66 -8.11
N ASN A 273 30.71 14.17 -9.22
CA ASN A 273 29.29 14.51 -9.37
C ASN A 273 28.76 14.16 -10.78
N LEU A 274 27.43 14.10 -10.95
CA LEU A 274 26.83 13.74 -12.24
C LEU A 274 27.06 14.80 -13.34
N GLY A 275 27.38 16.04 -12.99
CA GLY A 275 27.74 17.07 -13.98
C GLY A 275 29.01 16.71 -14.76
N GLN A 276 29.98 16.08 -14.09
CA GLN A 276 31.21 15.60 -14.72
C GLN A 276 30.96 14.48 -15.73
N VAL A 277 29.91 13.66 -15.55
CA VAL A 277 29.52 12.65 -16.55
C VAL A 277 29.14 13.33 -17.86
N THR A 278 28.40 14.44 -17.79
CA THR A 278 28.04 15.25 -18.97
C THR A 278 29.26 15.86 -19.64
N ASP A 279 30.25 16.31 -18.84
CA ASP A 279 31.51 16.82 -19.38
C ASP A 279 32.30 15.73 -20.11
N MET A 280 32.36 14.50 -19.57
CA MET A 280 32.94 13.36 -20.27
C MET A 280 32.17 13.03 -21.55
N ILE A 281 30.83 13.05 -21.54
CA ILE A 281 30.01 12.73 -22.72
C ILE A 281 30.33 13.67 -23.90
N ARG A 282 30.62 14.95 -23.63
CA ARG A 282 31.01 15.93 -24.67
C ARG A 282 32.32 15.57 -25.34
N GLU A 283 33.26 15.03 -24.57
CA GLU A 283 34.61 14.66 -25.01
C GLU A 283 34.72 13.18 -25.45
N LEU A 284 33.60 12.45 -25.59
CA LEU A 284 33.61 11.05 -26.05
C LEU A 284 34.00 10.90 -27.52
N ARG A 285 33.63 11.87 -28.37
CA ARG A 285 33.86 11.78 -29.81
C ARG A 285 35.31 12.08 -30.16
N ARG A 286 35.92 11.22 -30.98
CA ARG A 286 37.22 11.48 -31.60
C ARG A 286 37.09 12.61 -32.62
N ASN A 287 37.92 13.64 -32.49
CA ASN A 287 38.01 14.72 -33.47
C ASN A 287 38.67 14.28 -34.79
N HIS A 288 39.58 13.30 -34.70
CA HIS A 288 40.25 12.67 -35.85
C HIS A 288 40.23 11.15 -35.69
N PRO A 289 40.05 10.36 -36.77
CA PRO A 289 39.92 8.90 -36.68
C PRO A 289 41.11 8.21 -35.95
N GLU A 290 42.31 8.73 -36.18
CA GLU A 290 43.59 8.19 -35.65
C GLU A 290 43.96 8.74 -34.27
N ALA A 291 43.21 9.72 -33.75
CA ALA A 291 43.48 10.33 -32.45
C ALA A 291 42.43 9.86 -31.44
N GLU A 292 42.90 9.32 -30.32
CA GLU A 292 42.05 8.95 -29.20
C GLU A 292 41.36 10.19 -28.61
N SER A 293 40.13 10.00 -28.16
CA SER A 293 39.41 11.06 -27.45
C SER A 293 39.98 11.27 -26.04
N PRO A 294 39.76 12.43 -25.41
CA PRO A 294 40.18 12.65 -24.03
C PRO A 294 39.65 11.56 -23.09
N VAL A 295 38.41 11.11 -23.28
CA VAL A 295 37.82 10.03 -22.46
C VAL A 295 38.52 8.68 -22.70
N GLU A 296 38.92 8.37 -23.93
CA GLU A 296 39.70 7.14 -24.20
C GLU A 296 41.03 7.16 -23.43
N LEU A 297 41.77 8.27 -23.51
CA LEU A 297 43.02 8.47 -22.77
C LEU A 297 42.82 8.40 -21.25
N MET A 298 41.71 8.96 -20.75
CA MET A 298 41.32 8.86 -19.35
C MET A 298 41.15 7.39 -18.92
N PHE A 299 40.43 6.57 -19.69
CA PHE A 299 40.28 5.14 -19.37
C PHE A 299 41.59 4.36 -19.48
N GLU A 300 42.49 4.72 -20.40
CA GLU A 300 43.82 4.11 -20.46
C GLU A 300 44.66 4.43 -19.22
N ASP A 301 44.62 5.67 -18.73
CA ASP A 301 45.30 6.08 -17.51
C ASP A 301 44.71 5.36 -16.28
N LEU A 302 43.38 5.30 -16.18
CA LEU A 302 42.72 4.57 -15.10
C LEU A 302 43.06 3.07 -15.13
N GLU A 303 43.15 2.44 -16.29
CA GLU A 303 43.57 1.03 -16.41
C GLU A 303 45.03 0.83 -16.00
N LYS A 304 45.91 1.81 -16.24
CA LYS A 304 47.30 1.76 -15.75
C LYS A 304 47.38 1.91 -14.22
N ARG A 305 46.57 2.80 -13.65
CA ARG A 305 46.55 3.11 -12.21
C ARG A 305 45.81 2.05 -11.39
N SER A 306 44.73 1.50 -11.92
CA SER A 306 43.90 0.47 -11.30
C SER A 306 43.50 -0.63 -12.31
N PRO A 307 44.43 -1.56 -12.65
CA PRO A 307 44.21 -2.55 -13.69
C PRO A 307 42.99 -3.45 -13.46
N GLY A 308 42.23 -3.70 -14.52
CA GLY A 308 41.10 -4.64 -14.53
C GLY A 308 39.91 -4.21 -13.67
N ASN A 309 39.80 -2.93 -13.29
CA ASN A 309 38.67 -2.42 -12.52
C ASN A 309 37.35 -2.51 -13.30
N TYR A 310 36.22 -2.42 -12.58
CA TYR A 310 34.90 -2.57 -13.19
C TYR A 310 34.61 -1.57 -14.31
N ALA A 311 34.99 -0.30 -14.15
CA ALA A 311 34.73 0.74 -15.14
C ALA A 311 35.43 0.42 -16.47
N CYS A 312 36.72 0.05 -16.42
CA CYS A 312 37.49 -0.34 -17.58
C CYS A 312 36.97 -1.63 -18.24
N ARG A 313 36.49 -2.60 -17.46
CA ARG A 313 35.82 -3.80 -18.01
C ARG A 313 34.54 -3.44 -18.77
N GLN A 314 33.69 -2.57 -18.22
CA GLN A 314 32.47 -2.10 -18.89
C GLN A 314 32.81 -1.27 -20.14
N TRP A 315 33.81 -0.40 -20.07
CA TRP A 315 34.31 0.39 -21.19
C TRP A 315 34.83 -0.48 -22.33
N SER A 316 35.65 -1.50 -22.01
CA SER A 316 36.15 -2.47 -22.98
C SER A 316 35.00 -3.24 -23.64
N LEU A 317 34.00 -3.66 -22.86
CA LEU A 317 32.83 -4.37 -23.36
C LEU A 317 32.00 -3.49 -24.31
N PHE A 318 31.78 -2.23 -23.95
CA PHE A 318 31.12 -1.25 -24.83
C PHE A 318 31.90 -1.09 -26.14
N ASN A 319 33.20 -0.84 -26.09
CA ASN A 319 34.01 -0.61 -27.28
C ASN A 319 34.13 -1.84 -28.19
N LYS A 320 34.08 -3.05 -27.63
CA LYS A 320 34.07 -4.31 -28.41
C LYS A 320 32.74 -4.57 -29.10
N ASN A 321 31.63 -4.19 -28.48
CA ASN A 321 30.28 -4.49 -28.98
C ASN A 321 29.73 -3.40 -29.90
N PHE A 322 30.22 -2.16 -29.78
CA PHE A 322 29.74 -1.01 -30.54
C PHE A 322 30.89 -0.29 -31.24
N ASP A 323 30.86 -0.26 -32.57
CA ASP A 323 31.87 0.39 -33.41
C ASP A 323 31.24 1.33 -34.44
N GLY A 324 32.09 2.07 -35.16
CA GLY A 324 31.72 2.91 -36.30
C GLY A 324 30.51 3.83 -36.05
N GLN A 325 29.52 3.74 -36.95
CA GLN A 325 28.32 4.58 -36.92
C GLN A 325 27.41 4.25 -35.74
N THR A 326 27.36 2.99 -35.30
CA THR A 326 26.52 2.54 -34.19
C THR A 326 26.94 3.21 -32.88
N ARG A 327 28.26 3.25 -32.61
CA ARG A 327 28.82 3.98 -31.46
C ARG A 327 28.48 5.47 -31.50
N ALA A 328 28.61 6.08 -32.68
CA ALA A 328 28.31 7.50 -32.87
C ALA A 328 26.82 7.83 -32.62
N SER A 329 25.91 6.91 -32.94
CA SER A 329 24.48 7.03 -32.62
C SER A 329 24.20 6.94 -31.13
N VAL A 330 24.84 6.00 -30.42
CA VAL A 330 24.72 5.91 -28.96
C VAL A 330 25.19 7.21 -28.29
N TYR A 331 26.34 7.75 -28.70
CA TYR A 331 26.85 9.02 -28.16
C TYR A 331 25.88 10.19 -28.38
N ALA A 332 25.25 10.28 -29.54
CA ALA A 332 24.27 11.32 -29.83
C ALA A 332 23.01 11.23 -28.94
N ILE A 333 22.54 10.01 -28.68
CA ILE A 333 21.42 9.76 -27.75
C ILE A 333 21.80 10.23 -26.34
N PHE A 334 22.99 9.87 -25.85
CA PHE A 334 23.48 10.33 -24.54
C PHE A 334 23.59 11.84 -24.42
N ALA A 335 24.24 12.49 -25.38
CA ALA A 335 24.45 13.94 -25.36
C ALA A 335 23.11 14.69 -25.29
N THR A 336 22.12 14.25 -26.07
CA THR A 336 20.78 14.83 -26.04
C THR A 336 20.13 14.62 -24.68
N THR A 337 20.24 13.41 -24.13
CA THR A 337 19.59 13.01 -22.88
C THR A 337 20.19 13.71 -21.65
N PHE A 338 21.50 13.95 -21.66
CA PHE A 338 22.25 14.55 -20.54
C PHE A 338 22.39 16.07 -20.62
N SER A 339 21.92 16.69 -21.70
CA SER A 339 21.95 18.15 -21.87
C SER A 339 21.26 18.92 -20.73
N VAL A 340 20.31 18.30 -20.02
CA VAL A 340 19.66 18.87 -18.82
C VAL A 340 20.67 19.22 -17.72
N PHE A 341 21.77 18.49 -17.60
CA PHE A 341 22.83 18.78 -16.64
C PHE A 341 23.72 19.98 -17.04
N ASP A 342 23.47 20.63 -18.17
CA ASP A 342 24.15 21.87 -18.53
C ASP A 342 23.60 23.09 -17.78
N HIS A 343 22.42 22.97 -17.17
CA HIS A 343 21.90 24.02 -16.32
C HIS A 343 22.78 24.18 -15.07
N GLU A 344 23.43 25.34 -14.94
CA GLU A 344 24.32 25.65 -13.81
C GLU A 344 23.61 25.48 -12.46
N GLN A 345 22.33 25.85 -12.37
CA GLN A 345 21.52 25.69 -11.17
C GLN A 345 21.36 24.22 -10.79
N LEU A 346 21.13 23.35 -11.78
CA LEU A 346 21.08 21.90 -11.54
C LEU A 346 22.44 21.38 -11.10
N ARG A 347 23.53 21.77 -11.77
CA ARG A 347 24.89 21.36 -11.38
C ARG A 347 25.20 21.68 -9.91
N LYS A 348 24.82 22.87 -9.45
CA LYS A 348 25.04 23.31 -8.05
C LYS A 348 24.33 22.41 -7.05
N ILE A 349 23.07 22.04 -7.29
CA ILE A 349 22.33 21.19 -6.34
C ILE A 349 22.81 19.73 -6.32
N ILE A 350 23.59 19.27 -7.31
CA ILE A 350 24.14 17.89 -7.35
C ILE A 350 25.63 17.81 -7.03
N GLU A 351 26.30 18.95 -6.83
CA GLU A 351 27.74 19.04 -6.62
C GLU A 351 28.15 18.48 -5.25
N LYS A 352 27.45 18.90 -4.20
CA LYS A 352 27.67 18.47 -2.81
C LYS A 352 26.44 17.76 -2.28
N ASP A 353 26.64 16.84 -1.33
CA ASP A 353 25.52 16.25 -0.57
C ASP A 353 25.36 16.96 0.78
N THR A 354 24.16 17.49 1.02
CA THR A 354 23.75 18.02 2.32
C THR A 354 22.45 17.37 2.81
N LEU A 355 21.90 16.40 2.08
CA LEU A 355 20.69 15.67 2.48
C LEU A 355 20.96 14.69 3.64
N GLU A 356 22.15 14.07 3.67
CA GLU A 356 22.54 13.12 4.73
C GLU A 356 21.48 12.02 4.92
N ILE A 357 21.08 11.37 3.82
CA ILE A 357 19.95 10.42 3.77
C ILE A 357 20.11 9.30 4.81
N GLU A 358 21.33 8.86 5.08
CA GLU A 358 21.67 7.83 6.05
C GLU A 358 21.24 8.14 7.48
N LYS A 359 20.89 9.40 7.80
CA LYS A 359 20.46 9.80 9.15
C LYS A 359 18.96 9.75 9.35
N TRP A 360 18.14 9.64 8.30
CA TRP A 360 16.70 9.92 8.42
C TRP A 360 15.91 8.87 9.21
N ASN A 361 16.45 7.67 9.42
CA ASN A 361 15.85 6.62 10.25
C ASN A 361 16.44 6.54 11.67
N ILE A 362 17.38 7.42 12.03
CA ILE A 362 18.02 7.46 13.36
C ILE A 362 17.96 8.85 14.02
N GLU A 363 17.68 9.88 13.24
CA GLU A 363 17.47 11.25 13.68
C GLU A 363 16.16 11.79 13.10
N LYS A 364 15.37 12.49 13.93
CA LYS A 364 14.08 13.06 13.51
C LYS A 364 14.29 14.08 12.39
N THR A 365 13.95 13.68 11.17
CA THR A 365 14.18 14.47 9.97
C THR A 365 12.89 14.63 9.19
N ALA A 366 12.61 15.85 8.74
CA ALA A 366 11.51 16.16 7.85
C ALA A 366 12.07 16.69 6.53
N VAL A 367 11.81 15.93 5.47
CA VAL A 367 12.31 16.17 4.13
C VAL A 367 11.16 16.60 3.25
N PHE A 368 11.33 17.72 2.55
CA PHE A 368 10.38 18.24 1.58
C PHE A 368 11.03 18.20 0.20
N ILE A 369 10.43 17.46 -0.73
CA ILE A 369 10.92 17.32 -2.10
C ILE A 369 9.93 18.05 -3.00
N HIS A 370 10.34 19.19 -3.55
CA HIS A 370 9.49 19.93 -4.46
C HIS A 370 9.62 19.37 -5.87
N ILE A 371 8.50 19.03 -6.50
CA ILE A 371 8.48 18.39 -7.82
C ILE A 371 7.63 19.23 -8.75
N PRO A 372 8.11 19.63 -9.94
CA PRO A 372 7.32 20.40 -10.89
C PRO A 372 6.12 19.60 -11.42
N GLU A 373 4.96 20.25 -11.55
CA GLU A 373 3.72 19.60 -12.03
C GLU A 373 3.69 19.36 -13.54
N VAL A 374 4.41 20.19 -14.30
CA VAL A 374 4.26 20.31 -15.77
C VAL A 374 5.48 19.81 -16.53
N ASP A 375 6.68 19.91 -15.94
CA ASP A 375 7.93 19.61 -16.64
C ASP A 375 8.48 18.20 -16.30
N PRO A 376 8.41 17.24 -17.24
CA PRO A 376 8.98 15.92 -17.03
C PRO A 376 10.52 15.89 -17.04
N ALA A 377 11.19 16.98 -17.45
CA ALA A 377 12.64 17.02 -17.69
C ALA A 377 13.47 16.62 -16.47
N TYR A 378 12.99 16.92 -15.25
CA TYR A 378 13.72 16.68 -14.00
C TYR A 378 13.22 15.45 -13.22
N GLN A 379 12.23 14.71 -13.74
CA GLN A 379 11.67 13.56 -13.02
C GLN A 379 12.67 12.40 -12.85
N PHE A 380 13.75 12.39 -13.64
CA PHE A 380 14.83 11.43 -13.42
C PHE A 380 15.63 11.72 -12.14
N LEU A 381 15.74 12.98 -11.73
CA LEU A 381 16.38 13.36 -10.47
C LEU A 381 15.54 12.91 -9.29
N SER A 382 14.22 13.11 -9.35
CA SER A 382 13.32 12.60 -8.31
C SER A 382 13.36 11.07 -8.27
N ALA A 383 13.28 10.39 -9.41
CA ALA A 383 13.36 8.93 -9.45
C ALA A 383 14.70 8.39 -8.90
N LEU A 384 15.82 9.03 -9.26
CA LEU A 384 17.15 8.70 -8.76
C LEU A 384 17.27 8.96 -7.24
N LEU A 385 16.76 10.09 -6.78
CA LEU A 385 16.71 10.44 -5.37
C LEU A 385 15.91 9.40 -4.59
N PHE A 386 14.69 9.07 -5.00
CA PHE A 386 13.87 8.05 -4.34
C PHE A 386 14.50 6.65 -4.36
N SER A 387 15.12 6.26 -5.47
CA SER A 387 15.90 5.01 -5.55
C SER A 387 17.00 4.98 -4.49
N THR A 388 17.72 6.10 -4.32
CA THR A 388 18.81 6.25 -3.36
C THR A 388 18.28 6.31 -1.92
N ILE A 389 17.17 7.01 -1.67
CA ILE A 389 16.47 7.04 -0.38
C ILE A 389 16.15 5.62 0.08
N PHE A 390 15.50 4.81 -0.76
CA PHE A 390 15.14 3.45 -0.36
C PHE A 390 16.38 2.58 -0.12
N ASP A 391 17.37 2.62 -1.02
CA ASP A 391 18.59 1.81 -0.89
C ASP A 391 19.36 2.13 0.40
N VAL A 392 19.63 3.42 0.64
CA VAL A 392 20.42 3.88 1.80
C VAL A 392 19.69 3.61 3.11
N LEU A 393 18.39 3.89 3.17
CA LEU A 393 17.62 3.69 4.40
C LEU A 393 17.39 2.21 4.72
N ILE A 394 17.27 1.35 3.70
CA ILE A 394 17.20 -0.10 3.88
C ILE A 394 18.51 -0.60 4.48
N LYS A 395 19.65 -0.23 3.89
CA LYS A 395 20.99 -0.61 4.39
C LYS A 395 21.22 -0.11 5.82
N THR A 396 20.84 1.14 6.10
CA THR A 396 20.99 1.73 7.44
C THR A 396 20.10 1.03 8.46
N ALA A 397 18.84 0.75 8.12
CA ALA A 397 17.93 0.04 9.00
C ALA A 397 18.42 -1.39 9.27
N ASP A 398 18.93 -2.09 8.26
CA ASP A 398 19.50 -3.43 8.41
C ASP A 398 20.71 -3.41 9.35
N ALA A 399 21.63 -2.46 9.18
CA ALA A 399 22.78 -2.30 10.07
C ALA A 399 22.36 -2.05 11.54
N VAL A 400 21.32 -1.23 11.77
CA VAL A 400 20.78 -0.98 13.12
C VAL A 400 20.09 -2.22 13.70
N ILE A 401 19.31 -2.94 12.89
CA ILE A 401 18.58 -4.15 13.32
C ILE A 401 19.55 -5.30 13.65
N LEU A 402 20.63 -5.44 12.87
CA LEU A 402 21.66 -6.45 13.07
C LEU A 402 22.66 -6.08 14.18
N GLY A 403 22.61 -4.85 14.70
CA GLY A 403 23.55 -4.36 15.73
C GLY A 403 24.94 -4.04 15.18
N GLU A 404 25.06 -3.85 13.86
CA GLU A 404 26.30 -3.46 13.19
C GLU A 404 26.51 -1.94 13.20
N TYR A 405 25.44 -1.17 13.48
CA TYR A 405 25.53 0.28 13.61
C TYR A 405 26.25 0.68 14.92
N PRO A 406 27.36 1.44 14.88
CA PRO A 406 28.23 1.62 16.05
C PRO A 406 27.59 2.28 17.29
N THR A 407 26.64 3.18 17.08
CA THR A 407 26.10 4.04 18.16
C THR A 407 24.60 3.92 18.38
N LYS A 408 23.91 3.03 17.65
CA LYS A 408 22.44 2.97 17.62
C LYS A 408 21.98 1.52 17.73
N THR A 409 20.88 1.33 18.45
CA THR A 409 20.24 0.03 18.64
C THR A 409 18.88 0.02 17.95
N LYS A 410 18.23 -1.16 17.92
CA LYS A 410 16.88 -1.31 17.38
C LYS A 410 15.84 -0.39 18.03
N GLU A 411 16.04 0.02 19.28
CA GLU A 411 15.14 0.94 19.99
C GLU A 411 15.27 2.39 19.51
N ASP A 412 16.44 2.74 18.97
CA ASP A 412 16.70 4.05 18.38
C ASP A 412 16.20 4.18 16.93
N LEU A 413 15.81 3.07 16.31
CA LEU A 413 15.33 3.06 14.92
C LEU A 413 13.97 3.77 14.84
N LEU A 414 13.99 4.93 14.17
CA LEU A 414 12.79 5.72 13.91
C LEU A 414 12.07 5.17 12.69
N HIS A 415 10.74 5.17 12.79
CA HIS A 415 9.93 4.92 11.61
C HIS A 415 10.09 6.06 10.61
N LEU A 416 10.17 5.75 9.32
CA LEU A 416 10.22 6.73 8.23
C LEU A 416 8.97 6.60 7.37
N GLN A 417 8.21 7.70 7.28
CA GLN A 417 7.00 7.80 6.48
C GLN A 417 7.26 8.61 5.22
N VAL A 418 7.19 7.95 4.06
CA VAL A 418 7.16 8.62 2.75
C VAL A 418 5.71 8.98 2.42
N TRP A 419 5.41 10.26 2.30
CA TRP A 419 4.16 10.81 1.81
C TRP A 419 4.37 11.32 0.39
N ALA A 420 4.08 10.46 -0.58
CA ALA A 420 4.21 10.79 -1.99
C ALA A 420 2.91 11.44 -2.48
N ASP A 421 2.73 12.74 -2.18
CA ASP A 421 1.68 13.55 -2.79
C ASP A 421 1.93 13.64 -4.29
N GLU A 422 0.89 13.34 -5.06
CA GLU A 422 0.94 13.15 -6.51
C GLU A 422 2.10 12.22 -6.97
N PHE A 423 2.08 10.98 -6.47
CA PHE A 423 3.10 9.95 -6.72
C PHE A 423 3.46 9.77 -8.21
N GLY A 424 2.51 10.00 -9.12
CA GLY A 424 2.76 9.95 -10.57
C GLY A 424 3.82 10.93 -11.08
N GLN A 425 4.05 12.05 -10.38
CA GLN A 425 5.01 13.09 -10.78
C GLN A 425 6.45 12.78 -10.35
N ILE A 426 6.66 11.82 -9.44
CA ILE A 426 8.01 11.39 -9.05
C ILE A 426 8.75 10.75 -10.23
N GLY A 427 8.01 10.19 -11.19
CA GLY A 427 8.55 9.31 -12.22
C GLY A 427 8.64 7.86 -11.75
N LYS A 428 9.13 6.98 -12.64
CA LYS A 428 9.25 5.55 -12.35
C LYS A 428 10.44 5.32 -11.43
N ILE A 429 10.17 5.11 -10.13
CA ILE A 429 11.18 4.64 -9.18
C ILE A 429 11.58 3.20 -9.56
N PRO A 430 12.85 2.95 -9.91
CA PRO A 430 13.34 1.61 -10.25
C PRO A 430 13.11 0.62 -9.10
N ASN A 431 12.78 -0.62 -9.43
CA ASN A 431 12.61 -1.71 -8.47
C ASN A 431 11.61 -1.44 -7.32
N LEU A 432 10.64 -0.55 -7.50
CA LEU A 432 9.63 -0.29 -6.48
C LEU A 432 8.82 -1.54 -6.04
N PRO A 433 8.37 -2.45 -6.94
CA PRO A 433 7.58 -3.63 -6.53
C PRO A 433 8.27 -4.58 -5.52
N PRO A 434 9.57 -4.94 -5.67
CA PRO A 434 10.26 -5.67 -4.62
C PRO A 434 10.52 -4.81 -3.37
N ILE A 435 10.86 -3.52 -3.53
CA ILE A 435 11.11 -2.60 -2.40
C ILE A 435 9.89 -2.51 -1.47
N ILE A 436 8.70 -2.24 -2.02
CA ILE A 436 7.47 -2.05 -1.22
C ILE A 436 7.11 -3.30 -0.40
N SER A 437 7.58 -4.48 -0.83
CA SER A 437 7.36 -5.76 -0.14
C SER A 437 8.27 -5.95 1.09
N VAL A 438 9.43 -5.28 1.15
CA VAL A 438 10.47 -5.51 2.17
C VAL A 438 10.69 -4.34 3.13
N ILE A 439 10.23 -3.13 2.79
CA ILE A 439 10.43 -1.91 3.61
C ILE A 439 9.72 -1.98 4.98
N ARG A 440 8.63 -2.76 5.08
CA ARG A 440 7.85 -2.88 6.32
C ARG A 440 8.70 -3.34 7.51
N SER A 441 9.59 -4.31 7.32
CA SER A 441 10.40 -4.87 8.41
C SER A 441 11.52 -3.94 8.87
N ARG A 442 11.75 -2.85 8.13
CA ARG A 442 12.81 -1.84 8.34
C ARG A 442 12.25 -0.52 8.87
N GLU A 443 11.02 -0.55 9.39
CA GLU A 443 10.31 0.64 9.88
C GLU A 443 10.18 1.74 8.82
N ILE A 444 10.06 1.38 7.54
CA ILE A 444 9.82 2.31 6.43
C ILE A 444 8.43 2.02 5.85
N SER A 445 7.68 3.07 5.55
CA SER A 445 6.39 2.95 4.87
C SER A 445 6.13 4.06 3.87
N ILE A 446 5.47 3.71 2.76
CA ILE A 446 5.12 4.64 1.68
C ILE A 446 3.62 4.83 1.56
N LYS A 447 3.19 6.08 1.43
CA LYS A 447 1.82 6.51 1.18
C LYS A 447 1.78 7.10 -0.22
N MET A 448 1.37 6.29 -1.17
CA MET A 448 1.28 6.68 -2.59
C MET A 448 -0.06 7.36 -2.80
N MET A 449 -0.05 8.64 -3.15
CA MET A 449 -1.27 9.39 -3.41
C MET A 449 -1.42 9.59 -4.91
N VAL A 450 -2.47 9.02 -5.48
CA VAL A 450 -2.73 9.02 -6.92
C VAL A 450 -4.18 9.41 -7.18
N GLN A 451 -4.45 9.93 -8.36
CA GLN A 451 -5.82 10.26 -8.79
C GLN A 451 -6.59 9.01 -9.20
N SER A 452 -5.88 8.03 -9.75
CA SER A 452 -6.42 6.77 -10.25
C SER A 452 -5.36 5.68 -10.25
N GLN A 453 -5.81 4.43 -10.32
CA GLN A 453 -4.91 3.29 -10.49
C GLN A 453 -4.11 3.38 -11.80
N SER A 454 -4.71 3.95 -12.84
CA SER A 454 -4.11 4.08 -14.17
C SER A 454 -2.79 4.88 -14.17
N GLN A 455 -2.60 5.85 -13.26
CA GLN A 455 -1.31 6.55 -13.12
C GLN A 455 -0.17 5.59 -12.74
N ILE A 456 -0.42 4.61 -11.87
CA ILE A 456 0.58 3.59 -11.49
C ILE A 456 0.80 2.62 -12.66
N GLU A 457 -0.26 2.25 -13.37
CA GLU A 457 -0.17 1.35 -14.54
C GLU A 457 0.67 1.95 -15.67
N VAL A 458 0.59 3.26 -15.90
CA VAL A 458 1.42 3.95 -16.90
C VAL A 458 2.91 3.86 -16.55
N LEU A 459 3.27 3.99 -15.26
CA LEU A 459 4.68 3.96 -14.82
C LEU A 459 5.26 2.54 -14.72
N TYR A 460 4.45 1.58 -14.27
CA TYR A 460 4.95 0.26 -13.86
C TYR A 460 4.39 -0.90 -14.69
N GLY A 461 3.34 -0.68 -15.48
CA GLY A 461 2.57 -1.73 -16.14
C GLY A 461 1.60 -2.43 -15.19
N LYS A 462 0.68 -3.22 -15.77
CA LYS A 462 -0.44 -3.85 -15.04
C LYS A 462 0.00 -4.86 -13.97
N GLU A 463 1.00 -5.69 -14.25
CA GLU A 463 1.44 -6.74 -13.32
C GLU A 463 2.14 -6.17 -12.09
N ASN A 464 3.05 -5.22 -12.29
CA ASN A 464 3.73 -4.53 -11.20
C ASN A 464 2.76 -3.66 -10.38
N THR A 465 1.78 -3.03 -11.02
CA THR A 465 0.74 -2.27 -10.31
C THR A 465 -0.04 -3.15 -9.34
N LYS A 466 -0.45 -4.35 -9.77
CA LYS A 466 -1.08 -5.33 -8.86
C LYS A 466 -0.18 -5.67 -7.68
N THR A 467 1.11 -5.88 -7.91
CA THR A 467 2.09 -6.17 -6.84
C THR A 467 2.21 -5.00 -5.85
N ILE A 468 2.24 -3.76 -6.34
CA ILE A 468 2.30 -2.55 -5.52
C ILE A 468 1.04 -2.43 -4.64
N ILE A 469 -0.15 -2.57 -5.24
CA ILE A 469 -1.43 -2.48 -4.52
C ILE A 469 -1.55 -3.59 -3.47
N ASN A 470 -1.16 -4.82 -3.81
CA ASN A 470 -1.23 -5.96 -2.90
C ASN A 470 -0.33 -5.81 -1.66
N ASN A 471 0.75 -5.02 -1.77
CA ASN A 471 1.65 -4.71 -0.67
C ASN A 471 1.21 -3.48 0.15
N CYS A 472 0.08 -2.85 -0.18
CA CYS A 472 -0.53 -1.81 0.64
C CYS A 472 -1.41 -2.45 1.73
N GLY A 473 -1.18 -2.08 2.98
CA GLY A 473 -2.01 -2.57 4.10
C GLY A 473 -3.35 -1.85 4.21
N ALA A 474 -3.46 -0.67 3.58
CA ALA A 474 -4.68 0.11 3.51
C ALA A 474 -4.85 0.78 2.15
N ILE A 475 -6.11 0.95 1.74
CA ILE A 475 -6.50 1.85 0.65
C ILE A 475 -7.45 2.89 1.23
N LEU A 476 -7.10 4.16 1.08
CA LEU A 476 -7.93 5.30 1.47
C LEU A 476 -8.48 5.95 0.20
N TYR A 477 -9.78 5.88 0.00
CA TYR A 477 -10.46 6.48 -1.14
C TYR A 477 -11.17 7.77 -0.72
N LEU A 478 -10.76 8.88 -1.32
CA LEU A 478 -11.27 10.24 -1.11
C LEU A 478 -12.10 10.75 -2.28
N GLY A 479 -11.97 10.11 -3.45
CA GLY A 479 -12.63 10.46 -4.71
C GLY A 479 -11.81 10.01 -5.93
N SER A 480 -12.48 9.63 -7.02
CA SER A 480 -11.89 9.38 -8.34
C SER A 480 -12.98 9.22 -9.39
N ASN A 481 -12.69 9.61 -10.63
CA ASN A 481 -13.57 9.43 -11.80
C ASN A 481 -13.17 8.22 -12.67
N ASP A 482 -12.12 7.49 -12.29
CA ASP A 482 -11.60 6.37 -13.09
C ASP A 482 -12.44 5.10 -12.89
N LEU A 483 -13.07 4.63 -13.97
CA LEU A 483 -14.01 3.50 -13.93
C LEU A 483 -13.38 2.20 -13.40
N ASP A 484 -12.13 1.92 -13.77
CA ASP A 484 -11.46 0.69 -13.36
C ASP A 484 -11.15 0.72 -11.86
N THR A 485 -10.72 1.88 -11.33
CA THR A 485 -10.57 2.12 -9.89
C THR A 485 -11.90 1.93 -9.15
N LEU A 486 -13.00 2.49 -9.68
CA LEU A 486 -14.33 2.36 -9.07
C LEU A 486 -14.83 0.91 -9.03
N LYS A 487 -14.66 0.16 -10.13
CA LYS A 487 -15.00 -1.27 -10.20
C LYS A 487 -14.16 -2.07 -9.23
N TYR A 488 -12.85 -1.84 -9.18
CA TYR A 488 -11.95 -2.51 -8.25
C TYR A 488 -12.39 -2.31 -6.79
N LEU A 489 -12.73 -1.08 -6.38
CA LEU A 489 -13.18 -0.79 -5.01
C LEU A 489 -14.57 -1.38 -4.69
N SER A 490 -15.48 -1.36 -5.66
CA SER A 490 -16.79 -2.03 -5.58
C SER A 490 -16.61 -3.53 -5.33
N GLU A 491 -15.81 -4.20 -6.15
CA GLU A 491 -15.50 -5.63 -5.99
C GLU A 491 -14.78 -5.90 -4.65
N ARG A 492 -13.84 -5.04 -4.25
CA ARG A 492 -13.12 -5.14 -2.99
C ARG A 492 -14.01 -4.98 -1.77
N SER A 493 -15.11 -4.23 -1.87
CA SER A 493 -16.13 -4.06 -0.83
C SER A 493 -16.96 -5.33 -0.59
N GLY A 494 -17.09 -6.18 -1.62
CA GLY A 494 -17.78 -7.46 -1.56
C GLY A 494 -19.30 -7.37 -1.77
N LYS A 495 -19.97 -8.52 -1.61
CA LYS A 495 -21.43 -8.66 -1.76
C LYS A 495 -22.12 -8.88 -0.42
N GLN A 496 -23.28 -8.26 -0.25
CA GLN A 496 -24.18 -8.41 0.89
C GLN A 496 -25.45 -9.16 0.47
N THR A 497 -26.04 -9.88 1.42
CA THR A 497 -27.32 -10.57 1.24
C THR A 497 -28.45 -9.68 1.79
N LEU A 498 -29.41 -9.35 0.93
CA LEU A 498 -30.62 -8.60 1.31
C LEU A 498 -31.81 -9.54 1.42
N ASN A 499 -32.61 -9.36 2.47
CA ASN A 499 -33.91 -9.99 2.60
C ASN A 499 -34.95 -9.11 1.91
N ASP A 500 -35.49 -9.59 0.80
CA ASP A 500 -36.55 -8.95 0.05
C ASP A 500 -37.90 -9.51 0.52
N GLN A 501 -38.76 -8.65 1.06
CA GLN A 501 -40.08 -9.04 1.56
C GLN A 501 -41.16 -8.49 0.63
N ASN A 502 -41.73 -9.38 -0.16
CA ASN A 502 -42.84 -9.05 -1.04
C ASN A 502 -44.16 -9.29 -0.31
N TYR A 503 -44.92 -8.22 -0.15
CA TYR A 503 -46.25 -8.25 0.44
C TYR A 503 -47.30 -8.05 -0.65
N SER A 504 -48.13 -9.07 -0.86
CA SER A 504 -49.23 -9.03 -1.82
C SER A 504 -50.56 -9.01 -1.07
N GLU A 505 -51.35 -7.95 -1.29
CA GLU A 505 -52.72 -7.83 -0.79
C GLU A 505 -53.72 -7.90 -1.93
N SER A 506 -54.69 -8.82 -1.81
CA SER A 506 -55.87 -8.85 -2.67
C SER A 506 -57.06 -8.23 -1.94
N ARG A 507 -57.59 -7.12 -2.46
CA ARG A 507 -58.76 -6.40 -1.92
C ARG A 507 -60.05 -6.80 -2.66
N GLY A 508 -60.36 -8.09 -2.63
CA GLY A 508 -61.64 -8.64 -3.11
C GLY A 508 -62.64 -8.87 -1.97
N ARG A 509 -63.80 -9.47 -2.30
CA ARG A 509 -64.87 -9.83 -1.34
C ARG A 509 -64.40 -10.77 -0.22
N ASN A 510 -63.32 -11.51 -0.45
CA ASN A 510 -62.52 -12.23 0.54
C ASN A 510 -61.10 -11.65 0.51
N ALA A 511 -60.72 -10.87 1.53
CA ALA A 511 -59.38 -10.32 1.63
C ALA A 511 -58.36 -11.45 1.90
N SER A 512 -57.27 -11.48 1.13
CA SER A 512 -56.14 -12.37 1.38
C SER A 512 -54.83 -11.59 1.29
N SER A 513 -53.90 -11.91 2.19
CA SER A 513 -52.54 -11.37 2.21
C SER A 513 -51.54 -12.50 2.09
N SER A 514 -50.58 -12.41 1.16
CA SER A 514 -49.44 -13.31 1.12
C SER A 514 -48.14 -12.55 1.41
N LYS A 515 -47.25 -13.19 2.17
CA LYS A 515 -45.90 -12.71 2.46
C LYS A 515 -44.91 -13.67 1.83
N GLN A 516 -44.13 -13.20 0.88
CA GLN A 516 -43.06 -13.95 0.25
C GLN A 516 -41.72 -13.31 0.62
N ASN A 517 -40.87 -14.07 1.32
CA ASN A 517 -39.52 -13.64 1.64
C ASN A 517 -38.53 -14.25 0.63
N SER A 518 -37.94 -13.41 -0.21
CA SER A 518 -36.84 -13.73 -1.11
C SER A 518 -35.51 -13.25 -0.53
N LYS A 519 -34.40 -13.85 -0.97
CA LYS A 519 -33.05 -13.37 -0.68
C LYS A 519 -32.39 -12.97 -1.98
N ILE A 520 -31.74 -11.82 -1.98
CA ILE A 520 -31.09 -11.24 -3.17
C ILE A 520 -29.66 -10.86 -2.80
N GLY A 521 -28.71 -11.14 -3.68
CA GLY A 521 -27.34 -10.67 -3.56
C GLY A 521 -27.17 -9.29 -4.19
N ARG A 522 -26.55 -8.36 -3.47
CA ARG A 522 -26.19 -7.02 -3.96
C ARG A 522 -24.74 -6.73 -3.61
N GLU A 523 -24.03 -5.96 -4.43
CA GLU A 523 -22.76 -5.36 -4.00
C GLU A 523 -22.99 -4.48 -2.76
N LEU A 524 -22.01 -4.46 -1.84
CA LEU A 524 -22.09 -3.58 -0.68
C LEU A 524 -22.11 -2.11 -1.12
N LEU A 525 -21.22 -1.79 -2.05
CA LEU A 525 -21.16 -0.53 -2.78
C LEU A 525 -21.09 -0.85 -4.27
N THR A 526 -22.04 -0.34 -5.05
CA THR A 526 -21.94 -0.35 -6.52
C THR A 526 -20.85 0.64 -6.98
N PRO A 527 -20.29 0.51 -8.19
CA PRO A 527 -19.29 1.47 -8.70
C PRO A 527 -19.80 2.93 -8.70
N HIS A 528 -21.10 3.12 -8.93
CA HIS A 528 -21.74 4.43 -8.84
C HIS A 528 -21.78 4.96 -7.39
N GLU A 529 -22.10 4.12 -6.40
CA GLU A 529 -22.06 4.53 -4.98
C GLU A 529 -20.64 4.82 -4.48
N VAL A 530 -19.62 4.14 -5.03
CA VAL A 530 -18.22 4.50 -4.78
C VAL A 530 -17.92 5.87 -5.39
N ALA A 531 -18.34 6.14 -6.64
CA ALA A 531 -18.09 7.41 -7.31
C ALA A 531 -18.80 8.61 -6.67
N THR A 532 -19.94 8.36 -6.01
CA THR A 532 -20.82 9.39 -5.45
C THR A 532 -20.77 9.45 -3.92
N ILE A 533 -19.66 9.01 -3.31
CA ILE A 533 -19.44 9.29 -1.89
C ILE A 533 -19.44 10.80 -1.65
N GLY A 534 -19.89 11.24 -0.47
CA GLY A 534 -19.95 12.65 -0.13
C GLY A 534 -18.57 13.31 -0.19
N THR A 535 -18.53 14.60 -0.51
CA THR A 535 -17.27 15.37 -0.63
C THR A 535 -16.44 15.39 0.64
N THR A 536 -17.10 15.31 1.81
CA THR A 536 -16.48 15.23 3.13
C THR A 536 -16.28 13.79 3.60
N GLU A 537 -16.69 12.78 2.84
CA GLU A 537 -16.59 11.38 3.22
C GLU A 537 -15.37 10.70 2.60
N ALA A 538 -14.95 9.60 3.21
CA ALA A 538 -13.90 8.72 2.73
C ALA A 538 -14.30 7.27 2.93
N LEU A 539 -13.79 6.40 2.05
CA LEU A 539 -13.85 4.95 2.23
C LEU A 539 -12.46 4.44 2.59
N LEU A 540 -12.36 3.76 3.73
CA LEU A 540 -11.15 3.12 4.20
C LEU A 540 -11.25 1.61 4.06
N PHE A 541 -10.35 1.04 3.28
CA PHE A 541 -10.20 -0.41 3.12
C PHE A 541 -8.94 -0.85 3.85
N LEU A 542 -9.08 -1.34 5.08
CA LEU A 542 -7.98 -1.96 5.80
C LEU A 542 -7.85 -3.45 5.43
N SER A 543 -6.62 -3.95 5.39
CA SER A 543 -6.35 -5.37 5.12
C SER A 543 -7.08 -6.26 6.12
N LYS A 544 -7.71 -7.32 5.61
CA LYS A 544 -8.53 -8.29 6.38
C LYS A 544 -9.74 -7.68 7.10
N GLN A 545 -10.12 -6.44 6.79
CA GLN A 545 -11.30 -5.78 7.36
C GLN A 545 -12.35 -5.52 6.28
N ASN A 546 -13.58 -5.33 6.76
CA ASN A 546 -14.65 -4.74 5.98
C ASN A 546 -14.34 -3.27 5.67
N VAL A 547 -14.94 -2.74 4.60
CA VAL A 547 -14.79 -1.32 4.25
C VAL A 547 -15.43 -0.43 5.33
N PHE A 548 -14.77 0.66 5.68
CA PHE A 548 -15.28 1.65 6.62
C PHE A 548 -15.61 2.95 5.87
N ARG A 549 -16.82 3.47 6.06
CA ARG A 549 -17.25 4.77 5.54
C ARG A 549 -17.27 5.76 6.69
N ASP A 550 -16.56 6.87 6.54
CA ASP A 550 -16.41 7.88 7.60
C ASP A 550 -16.13 9.26 7.00
N GLN A 551 -16.11 10.29 7.85
CA GLN A 551 -15.71 11.63 7.44
C GLN A 551 -14.20 11.73 7.25
N LYS A 552 -13.76 12.45 6.21
CA LYS A 552 -12.38 12.93 6.06
C LYS A 552 -11.96 13.63 7.35
N PHE A 553 -10.70 13.47 7.73
CA PHE A 553 -10.21 14.07 8.96
C PHE A 553 -10.31 15.60 8.89
N ASN A 554 -10.96 16.21 9.87
CA ASN A 554 -11.01 17.65 10.02
C ASN A 554 -9.73 18.17 10.68
N LEU A 555 -8.87 18.80 9.90
CA LEU A 555 -7.56 19.30 10.32
C LEU A 555 -7.64 20.22 11.55
N ASP A 556 -8.69 21.03 11.65
CA ASP A 556 -8.88 22.00 12.73
C ASP A 556 -9.13 21.33 14.10
N THR A 557 -9.51 20.05 14.10
CA THR A 557 -9.71 19.26 15.32
C THR A 557 -8.41 18.66 15.86
N HIS A 558 -7.29 18.78 15.14
CA HIS A 558 -6.01 18.26 15.59
C HIS A 558 -5.48 19.10 16.78
N PRO A 559 -4.96 18.49 17.87
CA PRO A 559 -4.47 19.23 19.03
C PRO A 559 -3.39 20.28 18.71
N ARG A 560 -2.65 20.07 17.62
CA ARG A 560 -1.60 20.97 17.11
C ARG A 560 -2.00 21.79 15.87
N ALA A 561 -3.29 21.88 15.57
CA ALA A 561 -3.76 22.68 14.43
C ALA A 561 -3.38 24.17 14.56
N TYR A 562 -3.25 24.67 15.79
CA TYR A 562 -2.83 26.06 16.08
C TYR A 562 -1.39 26.39 15.66
N LEU A 563 -0.56 25.39 15.32
CA LEU A 563 0.82 25.57 14.81
C LEU A 563 0.88 25.59 13.29
N LEU A 564 -0.24 25.38 12.61
CA LEU A 564 -0.32 25.52 11.17
C LEU A 564 -0.42 26.98 10.79
N SER A 565 -0.04 27.25 9.55
CA SER A 565 -0.34 28.49 8.86
C SER A 565 -1.11 28.21 7.57
N ASN A 566 -1.94 29.16 7.16
CA ASN A 566 -2.62 29.15 5.85
C ASN A 566 -2.25 30.37 4.99
N ASP A 567 -1.48 31.32 5.53
CA ASP A 567 -1.17 32.59 4.87
C ASP A 567 0.28 33.05 5.18
N PRO A 568 1.01 33.62 4.20
CA PRO A 568 2.36 34.15 4.40
C PRO A 568 2.51 35.23 5.49
N ASN A 569 1.42 35.89 5.88
CA ASN A 569 1.41 36.92 6.91
C ASN A 569 1.15 36.37 8.32
N ASP A 570 0.89 35.08 8.47
CA ASP A 570 0.75 34.42 9.77
C ASP A 570 2.13 34.22 10.42
N ASP A 571 2.22 34.44 11.73
CA ASP A 571 3.44 34.22 12.53
C ASP A 571 3.95 32.76 12.45
N ASN A 572 3.04 31.82 12.21
CA ASN A 572 3.37 30.40 12.04
C ASN A 572 3.89 30.05 10.64
N TRP A 573 3.87 30.98 9.67
CA TRP A 573 4.38 30.72 8.33
C TRP A 573 5.89 30.51 8.36
N TYR A 574 6.32 29.26 8.18
CA TYR A 574 7.72 28.90 8.30
C TYR A 574 8.53 29.44 7.12
N ARG A 575 9.55 30.25 7.39
CA ARG A 575 10.47 30.78 6.37
C ARG A 575 11.83 30.15 6.54
N TYR A 576 12.47 29.81 5.44
CA TYR A 576 13.79 29.18 5.42
C TYR A 576 14.65 29.76 4.31
N LYS A 577 15.96 29.69 4.53
CA LYS A 577 16.99 30.04 3.57
C LYS A 577 18.04 28.93 3.56
N ARG A 578 18.38 28.47 2.37
CA ARG A 578 19.38 27.45 2.07
C ARG A 578 20.45 28.07 1.21
N TYR A 579 21.66 27.58 1.40
CA TYR A 579 22.83 28.02 0.69
C TYR A 579 23.39 26.82 -0.07
N LEU A 580 23.66 27.02 -1.36
CA LEU A 580 24.30 26.02 -2.21
C LEU A 580 25.83 26.12 -2.14
N SER A 581 26.35 27.16 -1.49
CA SER A 581 27.76 27.45 -1.34
C SER A 581 28.05 27.94 0.07
N ASP A 582 29.11 27.40 0.68
CA ASP A 582 29.60 27.80 2.00
C ASP A 582 29.98 29.31 2.01
N ILE A 583 30.40 29.85 0.85
CA ILE A 583 30.71 31.26 0.68
C ILE A 583 29.45 32.11 0.75
N ASP A 584 28.35 31.66 0.15
CA ASP A 584 27.09 32.41 0.14
C ASP A 584 26.45 32.39 1.54
N GLU A 585 26.56 31.26 2.25
CA GLU A 585 26.18 31.16 3.66
C GLU A 585 26.99 32.12 4.53
N TRP A 586 28.32 32.08 4.37
CA TRP A 586 29.22 32.94 5.14
C TRP A 586 28.95 34.43 4.89
N LYS A 587 28.78 34.83 3.61
CA LYS A 587 28.48 36.23 3.25
C LYS A 587 27.20 36.73 3.90
N ASP A 588 26.15 35.92 3.93
CA ASP A 588 24.88 36.33 4.54
C ASP A 588 24.98 36.44 6.07
N GLN A 589 25.74 35.54 6.71
CA GLN A 589 25.91 35.55 8.17
C GLN A 589 26.80 36.68 8.67
N VAL A 590 27.79 37.10 7.87
CA VAL A 590 28.77 38.12 8.28
C VAL A 590 28.26 39.54 8.00
N GLY A 591 27.33 39.74 7.06
CA GLY A 591 26.87 41.06 6.62
C GLY A 591 27.93 41.76 5.76
N GLU A 592 27.55 42.32 4.61
CA GLU A 592 28.51 42.95 3.67
C GLU A 592 29.31 44.09 4.34
N GLU A 593 28.72 44.78 5.30
CA GLU A 593 29.35 45.85 6.09
C GLU A 593 30.55 45.41 6.94
N ASN A 594 30.65 44.11 7.25
CA ASN A 594 31.76 43.54 8.02
C ASN A 594 32.79 42.83 7.14
N VAL A 595 32.58 42.76 5.83
CA VAL A 595 33.53 42.17 4.89
C VAL A 595 34.63 43.19 4.59
N ILE A 596 35.83 42.96 5.15
CA ILE A 596 37.00 43.80 4.86
C ILE A 596 37.52 43.44 3.47
N HIS A 597 37.25 44.29 2.48
CA HIS A 597 37.84 44.19 1.14
C HIS A 597 39.28 44.69 1.16
N ILE A 598 40.22 43.80 1.48
CA ILE A 598 41.65 44.10 1.40
C ILE A 598 42.10 43.90 -0.05
N GLY A 599 42.69 44.93 -0.67
CA GLY A 599 43.25 44.82 -2.01
C GLY A 599 44.50 43.94 -2.03
N ILE A 600 44.80 43.27 -3.16
CA ILE A 600 46.00 42.39 -3.29
C ILE A 600 47.29 43.10 -2.83
N LYS A 601 47.41 44.41 -3.09
CA LYS A 601 48.55 45.23 -2.64
C LYS A 601 48.63 45.41 -1.12
N GLU A 602 47.50 45.46 -0.43
CA GLU A 602 47.47 45.62 1.03
C GLU A 602 47.77 44.28 1.73
N VAL A 603 47.43 43.14 1.13
CA VAL A 603 47.82 41.81 1.64
C VAL A 603 49.33 41.59 1.58
N GLU A 604 50.01 42.11 0.55
CA GLU A 604 51.48 42.04 0.42
C GLU A 604 52.21 42.90 1.47
N GLU A 605 51.55 43.90 2.05
CA GLU A 605 52.12 44.77 3.08
C GLU A 605 51.87 44.28 4.52
N VAL A 606 51.06 43.22 4.72
CA VAL A 606 50.83 42.65 6.06
C VAL A 606 52.03 41.77 6.44
N PRO A 607 52.83 42.14 7.46
CA PRO A 607 53.93 41.30 7.90
C PRO A 607 53.37 40.01 8.51
N LEU A 608 53.67 38.88 7.88
CA LEU A 608 53.43 37.54 8.41
C LEU A 608 54.14 37.40 9.77
N LYS A 609 53.44 37.69 10.86
CA LYS A 609 53.86 37.26 12.20
C LYS A 609 53.55 35.77 12.32
N VAL A 610 54.55 34.95 12.02
CA VAL A 610 54.58 33.55 12.45
C VAL A 610 54.81 33.57 13.97
N SER A 611 53.80 33.18 14.74
CA SER A 611 53.91 32.90 16.18
C SER A 611 53.61 31.45 16.44
#